data_AF-A0A179U8N4-F1
#
_entry.id   AF-A0A179U8N4-F1
#
_cell.length_a   1.000
_cell.length_b   1.000
_cell.length_c   1.000
_cell.angle_alpha   90.00
_cell.angle_beta   90.00
_cell.angle_gamma   90.00
#
_symmetry.space_group_name_H-M   'P 1'
#
loop_
_entity.id
_entity.type
_entity.pdbx_description
1 polymer ?
#
loop_
_entity_poly.entity_id
_entity_poly.type
_entity_poly.pdbx_seq_one_letter_code
_entity_poly.pdbx_strand_id
1 'polypeptide(L)' 'MSDPPTSPLEMRQRNDIWAYGQLLSAMVGLNNHYREKKLMKSVAAAATTKDPELRPGLPCIISKLNVLNGG' A
#
# COMPACT_ATOMS: atom_id res chain seq x y z
N MET A 1 22.56 0.12 -9.85
CA MET A 1 21.49 -0.32 -8.94
C MET A 1 22.18 -0.84 -7.69
N SER A 2 21.94 -0.24 -6.54
CA SER A 2 22.48 -0.70 -5.24
C SER A 2 21.71 -1.92 -4.76
N ASP A 3 22.41 -2.85 -4.09
CA ASP A 3 21.80 -4.09 -3.61
C ASP A 3 20.74 -3.81 -2.53
N PRO A 4 19.52 -4.40 -2.63
CA PRO A 4 18.41 -4.14 -1.72
C PRO A 4 18.72 -4.26 -0.21
N PRO A 5 19.59 -5.19 0.26
CA PRO A 5 19.93 -5.33 1.68
C PRO A 5 20.80 -4.19 2.22
N THR A 6 21.53 -3.48 1.34
CA THR A 6 22.42 -2.37 1.73
C THR A 6 21.69 -1.04 1.91
N SER A 7 20.42 -0.97 1.50
CA SER A 7 19.60 0.22 1.67
C SER A 7 19.23 0.47 3.14
N PRO A 8 19.12 1.75 3.55
CA PRO A 8 18.60 2.11 4.87
C PRO A 8 17.27 1.40 5.17
N LEU A 9 17.04 1.04 6.43
CA LEU A 9 15.82 0.34 6.87
C LEU A 9 14.56 1.07 6.39
N GLU A 10 14.54 2.39 6.50
CA GLU A 10 13.41 3.24 6.07
C GLU A 10 13.13 3.07 4.58
N MET A 11 14.16 3.09 3.73
CA MET A 11 14.03 2.88 2.29
C MET A 11 13.51 1.48 1.96
N ARG A 12 13.98 0.45 2.69
CA ARG A 12 13.45 -0.92 2.57
C ARG A 12 11.97 -0.99 2.93
N GLN A 13 11.57 -0.37 4.04
CA GLN A 13 10.17 -0.27 4.43
C GLN A 13 9.33 0.44 3.35
N ARG A 14 9.83 1.53 2.75
CA ARG A 14 9.11 2.19 1.65
C ARG A 14 8.94 1.29 0.43
N ASN A 15 9.90 0.42 0.14
CA ASN A 15 9.79 -0.57 -0.94
C ASN A 15 8.78 -1.67 -0.60
N ASP A 16 8.76 -2.13 0.66
CA ASP A 16 7.75 -3.07 1.14
C ASP A 16 6.33 -2.48 1.04
N ILE A 17 6.16 -1.19 1.36
CA ILE A 17 4.89 -0.47 1.15
C ILE A 17 4.50 -0.46 -0.32
N TRP A 18 5.44 -0.24 -1.24
CA TRP A 18 5.15 -0.26 -2.67
C TRP A 18 4.70 -1.65 -3.13
N ALA A 19 5.42 -2.70 -2.72
CA ALA A 19 5.06 -4.08 -3.04
C ALA A 19 3.67 -4.45 -2.48
N TYR A 20 3.36 -3.99 -1.26
CA TYR A 20 2.04 -4.15 -0.67
C TYR A 20 0.95 -3.43 -1.47
N GLY A 21 1.23 -2.22 -1.95
CA GLY A 21 0.31 -1.50 -2.85
C GLY A 21 0.05 -2.21 -4.18
N GLN A 22 1.07 -2.86 -4.76
CA GLN A 22 0.89 -3.70 -5.96
C GLN A 22 0.00 -4.90 -5.66
N LEU A 23 0.19 -5.57 -4.53
CA LEU A 23 -0.65 -6.67 -4.08
C LEU A 23 -2.11 -6.23 -3.92
N LEU A 24 -2.35 -5.09 -3.26
CA LEU A 24 -3.71 -4.53 -3.12
C LEU A 24 -4.36 -4.24 -4.48
N SER A 25 -3.58 -3.73 -5.45
CA SER A 25 -4.07 -3.46 -6.81
C SER A 25 -4.50 -4.74 -7.52
N ALA A 26 -3.78 -5.85 -7.33
CA ALA A 26 -4.16 -7.15 -7.87
C ALA A 26 -5.45 -7.67 -7.20
N MET A 27 -5.57 -7.56 -5.88
CA MET A 27 -6.75 -8.00 -5.13
C MET A 27 -8.02 -7.22 -5.49
N VAL A 28 -7.91 -5.93 -5.80
CA VAL A 28 -9.01 -5.08 -6.30
C VAL A 28 -9.70 -5.68 -7.53
N GLY A 29 -8.94 -6.38 -8.39
CA GLY A 29 -9.47 -7.05 -9.57
C GLY A 29 -10.44 -8.18 -9.22
N LEU A 30 -10.23 -8.82 -8.07
CA LEU A 30 -10.99 -9.98 -7.58
C LEU A 30 -12.15 -9.58 -6.65
N ASN A 31 -12.19 -8.33 -6.17
CA ASN A 31 -13.22 -7.87 -5.25
C ASN A 31 -14.48 -7.36 -6.00
N ASN A 32 -15.64 -7.92 -5.65
CA ASN A 32 -16.96 -7.56 -6.18
C ASN A 32 -17.67 -6.47 -5.35
N HIS A 33 -17.17 -6.13 -4.17
CA HIS A 33 -17.78 -5.13 -3.31
C HIS A 33 -17.29 -3.72 -3.67
N TYR A 34 -18.19 -2.88 -4.22
CA TYR A 34 -17.82 -1.59 -4.80
C TYR A 34 -17.12 -0.64 -3.81
N ARG A 35 -17.60 -0.57 -2.56
CA ARG A 35 -17.03 0.32 -1.54
C ARG A 35 -15.61 -0.09 -1.16
N GLU A 36 -15.40 -1.38 -0.89
CA GLU A 36 -14.08 -1.94 -0.61
C GLU A 36 -13.14 -1.74 -1.80
N LYS A 37 -13.61 -2.04 -3.00
CA LYS A 37 -12.83 -1.85 -4.23
C LYS A 37 -12.37 -0.41 -4.39
N LYS A 38 -13.25 0.58 -4.15
CA LYS A 38 -12.90 2.00 -4.22
C LYS A 38 -11.86 2.39 -3.16
N LEU A 39 -12.02 1.91 -1.92
CA LEU A 39 -11.08 2.18 -0.85
C LEU A 39 -9.71 1.53 -1.12
N MET A 40 -9.69 0.25 -1.45
CA MET A 40 -8.47 -0.49 -1.75
C MET A 40 -7.72 0.13 -2.93
N LYS A 41 -8.42 0.59 -3.99
CA LYS A 41 -7.80 1.36 -5.09
C LYS A 41 -7.12 2.64 -4.59
N SER A 42 -7.78 3.40 -3.72
CA SER A 42 -7.22 4.63 -3.15
C SER A 42 -5.97 4.35 -2.30
N VAL A 43 -6.03 3.33 -1.45
CA VAL A 43 -4.90 2.91 -0.61
C VAL A 43 -3.74 2.41 -1.46
N ALA A 44 -4.02 1.57 -2.46
CA ALA A 44 -3.02 1.04 -3.37
C ALA A 44 -2.33 2.14 -4.19
N ALA A 45 -3.08 3.14 -4.66
CA ALA A 45 -2.52 4.28 -5.38
C ALA A 45 -1.56 5.09 -4.49
N ALA A 46 -1.93 5.34 -3.23
CA ALA A 46 -1.05 6.04 -2.30
C ALA A 46 0.23 5.25 -1.98
N ALA A 47 0.11 3.94 -1.76
CA ALA A 47 1.24 3.04 -1.46
C ALA A 47 2.21 2.87 -2.65
N THR A 48 1.71 2.97 -3.89
CA THR A 48 2.51 2.83 -5.12
C THR A 48 3.02 4.15 -5.69
N THR A 49 2.97 5.24 -4.90
CA THR A 49 3.53 6.54 -5.30
C THR A 49 5.00 6.39 -5.71
N LYS A 50 5.38 7.04 -6.83
CA LYS A 50 6.73 6.96 -7.40
C LYS A 50 7.79 7.38 -6.39
N ASP A 51 7.55 8.48 -5.70
CA ASP A 51 8.39 8.98 -4.62
C ASP A 51 8.20 8.12 -3.34
N PRO A 52 9.25 7.42 -2.85
CA PRO A 52 9.21 6.64 -1.63
C PRO A 52 8.82 7.44 -0.38
N GLU A 53 9.20 8.70 -0.29
CA GLU A 53 8.98 9.54 0.90
C GLU A 53 7.50 9.93 1.06
N LEU A 54 6.78 10.03 -0.06
CA LEU A 54 5.35 10.33 -0.09
C LEU A 54 4.47 9.10 0.20
N ARG A 55 5.04 7.89 0.23
CA ARG A 55 4.27 6.68 0.53
C ARG A 55 3.79 6.75 1.98
N PRO A 56 2.53 6.39 2.29
CA PRO A 56 2.08 6.34 3.67
C PRO A 56 2.80 5.24 4.46
N GLY A 57 2.99 5.44 5.76
CA GLY A 57 3.50 4.40 6.65
C GLY A 57 2.51 3.25 6.82
N LEU A 58 3.00 2.07 7.19
CA LEU A 58 2.17 0.88 7.38
C LEU A 58 0.98 1.08 8.35
N PRO A 59 1.14 1.79 9.51
CA PRO A 59 0.00 2.05 10.40
C PRO A 59 -1.12 2.86 9.74
N CYS A 60 -0.77 3.83 8.89
CA CYS A 60 -1.75 4.63 8.15
C CYS A 60 -2.53 3.77 7.14
N ILE A 61 -1.84 2.87 6.45
CA ILE A 61 -2.45 1.93 5.50
C ILE A 61 -3.42 0.98 6.22
N ILE A 62 -2.98 0.35 7.32
CA ILE A 62 -3.80 -0.58 8.10
C ILE A 62 -5.03 0.14 8.65
N SER A 63 -4.85 1.34 9.23
CA SER A 63 -5.96 2.14 9.76
C SER A 63 -7.01 2.44 8.68
N LYS A 64 -6.58 2.84 7.47
CA LYS A 64 -7.49 3.09 6.35
C LYS A 64 -8.25 1.84 5.91
N LEU A 65 -7.58 0.69 5.83
CA LEU A 65 -8.22 -0.56 5.44
C LEU A 65 -9.20 -1.08 6.51
N ASN A 66 -8.90 -0.87 7.79
CA ASN A 66 -9.77 -1.26 8.90
C ASN A 66 -11.07 -0.46 9.00
N VAL A 67 -11.20 0.69 8.33
CA VAL A 67 -12.47 1.42 8.19
C VAL A 67 -13.56 0.52 7.55
N LEU A 68 -13.17 -0.53 6.83
CA LEU A 68 -14.09 -1.54 6.28
C LEU A 68 -14.68 -2.49 7.33
N ASN A 69 -14.04 -2.64 8.49
CA ASN A 69 -14.47 -3.58 9.54
C ASN A 69 -15.32 -2.93 10.65
N GLY A 70 -15.53 -1.61 10.59
CA GLY A 70 -16.42 -0.88 11.50
C GLY A 70 -17.80 -0.68 10.87
N GLY A 71 -18.70 -1.62 11.14
CA GLY A 71 -20.15 -1.43 10.99
C GLY A 71 -20.75 -0.72 12.20
#